data_AF-A0A0B1SNX2-F1
#
_entry.id   AF-A0A0B1SNX2-F1
#
_cell.length_a   1.000
_cell.length_b   1.000
_cell.length_c   1.000
_cell.angle_alpha   90.00
_cell.angle_beta   90.00
_cell.angle_gamma   90.00
#
_symmetry.space_group_name_H-M   'P 1'
#
loop_
_entity.id
_entity.type
_entity.pdbx_description
1 polymer ?
#
loop_
_entity_poly.entity_id
_entity_poly.type
_entity_poly.pdbx_seq_one_letter_code
_entity_poly.pdbx_strand_id
1 'polypeptide(L)'
;MGYELMQVQEGDAGERFHSLDDLYYYGGQHAHELTAVENHVPEASEEIELKVGDVIGVAGNHWDGYSKGVNRRTGAMGLYPSYKAVEKWRIVDFPPLS
;
A
#
# COMPACT_ATOMS: atom_id res chain seq x y z
N MET A 1 12.86 -13.48 0.65
CA MET A 1 13.10 -14.52 1.68
C MET A 1 13.78 -14.01 2.95
N GLY A 2 14.88 -13.23 2.89
CA GLY A 2 15.52 -12.73 4.12
C GLY A 2 14.58 -11.90 5.00
N TYR A 3 13.78 -11.03 4.38
CA TYR A 3 12.78 -10.22 5.07
C TYR A 3 11.70 -11.05 5.76
N GLU A 4 11.17 -12.11 5.14
CA GLU A 4 10.16 -12.96 5.78
C GLU A 4 10.72 -13.75 6.98
N LEU A 5 11.95 -14.27 6.86
CA LEU A 5 12.59 -15.02 7.95
C LEU A 5 12.91 -14.14 9.17
N MET A 6 13.25 -12.87 8.93
CA MET A 6 13.52 -11.89 10.00
C MET A 6 12.33 -11.73 10.95
N GLN A 7 11.09 -11.76 10.44
CA GLN A 7 9.88 -11.60 11.25
C GLN A 7 9.73 -12.72 12.30
N VAL A 8 10.16 -13.95 11.96
CA VAL A 8 10.12 -15.09 12.88
C VAL A 8 11.21 -14.98 13.97
N GLN A 9 12.35 -14.37 13.62
CA GLN A 9 13.51 -14.28 14.50
C GLN A 9 13.42 -13.12 15.49
N GLU A 10 12.86 -11.99 15.05
CA GLU A 10 12.92 -10.73 15.79
C GLU A 10 11.55 -10.19 16.24
N GLY A 11 10.45 -10.80 15.78
CA GLY A 11 9.09 -10.36 16.09
C GLY A 11 8.65 -9.20 15.20
N ASP A 12 8.38 -8.02 15.77
CA ASP A 12 7.96 -6.83 15.03
C ASP A 12 9.14 -6.17 14.31
N ALA A 13 9.49 -6.73 13.15
CA ALA A 13 10.57 -6.27 12.29
C ALA A 13 10.04 -5.79 10.93
N GLY A 14 8.75 -5.42 10.85
CA GLY A 14 8.08 -5.00 9.62
C GLY A 14 8.75 -3.80 8.98
N GLU A 15 9.25 -2.86 9.77
CA GLU A 15 9.90 -1.63 9.30
C GLU A 15 11.43 -1.76 9.15
N ARG A 16 12.01 -2.95 9.40
CA ARG A 16 13.48 -3.15 9.39
C ARG A 16 14.03 -3.45 7.99
N PHE A 17 13.58 -2.69 7.01
CA PHE A 17 14.09 -2.79 5.64
C PHE A 17 14.04 -1.42 4.94
N HIS A 18 14.85 -1.28 3.90
CA HIS A 18 14.75 -0.18 2.95
C HIS A 18 14.91 -0.78 1.56
N SER A 19 13.80 -0.87 0.82
CA SER A 19 13.81 -1.35 -0.55
C SER A 19 14.27 -0.23 -1.49
N LEU A 20 14.95 -0.60 -2.59
CA LEU A 20 15.39 0.36 -3.61
C LEU A 20 14.36 0.51 -4.74
N ASP A 21 13.39 -0.39 -4.81
CA ASP A 21 12.41 -0.48 -5.89
C ASP A 21 11.02 -0.75 -5.32
N ASP A 22 10.66 -2.01 -5.11
CA ASP A 22 9.31 -2.46 -4.84
C ASP A 22 8.99 -2.40 -3.35
N LEU A 23 7.71 -2.16 -3.06
CA LEU A 23 7.12 -2.52 -1.77
C LEU A 23 7.11 -4.05 -1.61
N TYR A 24 6.98 -4.54 -0.39
CA TYR A 24 6.81 -5.98 -0.19
C TYR A 24 5.57 -6.51 -0.91
N TYR A 25 5.72 -7.61 -1.65
CA TYR A 25 4.62 -8.35 -2.26
C TYR A 25 4.92 -9.86 -2.30
N TYR A 26 3.85 -10.65 -2.44
CA TYR A 26 3.91 -12.09 -2.68
C TYR A 26 3.36 -12.42 -4.08
N GLY A 27 4.13 -13.18 -4.87
CA GLY A 27 3.72 -13.57 -6.22
C GLY A 27 2.40 -14.35 -6.21
N GLY A 28 1.39 -13.85 -6.94
CA GLY A 28 0.05 -14.44 -6.96
C GLY A 28 -0.92 -13.91 -5.89
N GLN A 29 -0.54 -12.88 -5.14
CA GLN A 29 -1.42 -12.24 -4.16
C GLN A 29 -2.67 -11.62 -4.79
N HIS A 30 -3.73 -11.50 -3.98
CA HIS A 30 -4.84 -10.61 -4.28
C HIS A 30 -4.38 -9.15 -4.31
N ALA A 31 -5.20 -8.26 -4.89
CA ALA A 31 -4.88 -6.84 -4.94
C ALA A 31 -4.50 -6.28 -3.56
N HIS A 32 -3.35 -5.59 -3.53
CA HIS A 32 -2.86 -4.78 -2.42
C HIS A 32 -3.57 -3.44 -2.47
N GLU A 33 -4.32 -3.13 -1.42
CA GLU A 33 -5.18 -1.95 -1.37
C GLU A 33 -4.86 -1.09 -0.15
N LEU A 34 -4.94 0.22 -0.35
CA LEU A 34 -4.91 1.21 0.73
C LEU A 34 -6.27 1.89 0.82
N THR A 35 -6.50 2.54 1.96
CA THR A 35 -7.64 3.46 2.17
C THR A 35 -7.10 4.87 2.37
N ALA A 36 -7.60 5.82 1.59
CA ALA A 36 -7.29 7.23 1.77
C ALA A 36 -7.83 7.72 3.13
N VAL A 37 -6.98 8.36 3.93
CA VAL A 37 -7.33 8.94 5.24
C VAL A 37 -7.36 10.46 5.22
N GLU A 38 -6.84 11.07 4.15
CA GLU A 38 -6.90 12.51 3.89
C GLU A 38 -7.32 12.81 2.45
N ASN A 39 -7.93 13.97 2.25
CA ASN A 39 -8.21 14.46 0.91
C ASN A 39 -6.92 14.92 0.22
N HIS A 40 -6.87 14.78 -1.10
CA HIS A 40 -5.80 15.31 -1.92
C HIS A 40 -6.39 15.91 -3.19
N VAL A 41 -6.09 17.20 -3.39
CA VAL A 41 -6.29 17.90 -4.66
C VAL A 41 -4.96 17.81 -5.41
N PRO A 42 -4.94 17.27 -6.65
CA PRO A 42 -3.73 17.20 -7.46
C PRO A 42 -3.10 18.58 -7.69
N GLU A 43 -1.80 18.70 -7.43
CA GLU A 43 -1.01 19.91 -7.73
C GLU A 43 -0.31 19.80 -9.09
N ALA A 44 -0.14 18.58 -9.59
CA ALA A 44 0.46 18.27 -10.88
C ALA A 44 -0.39 17.28 -11.70
N SER A 45 -0.12 17.21 -13.00
CA SER A 45 -0.92 16.41 -13.97
C SER A 45 -0.82 14.89 -13.76
N GLU A 46 0.25 14.46 -13.12
CA GLU A 46 0.61 13.09 -12.81
C GLU A 46 -0.01 12.60 -11.50
N GLU A 47 -0.58 13.49 -10.70
CA GLU A 47 -1.22 13.17 -9.41
C GLU A 47 -2.70 12.80 -9.59
N ILE A 48 -3.25 12.07 -8.61
CA ILE A 48 -4.66 11.66 -8.58
C ILE A 48 -5.42 12.30 -7.43
N GLU A 49 -6.69 12.66 -7.67
CA GLU A 49 -7.58 13.11 -6.60
C GLU A 49 -7.80 11.97 -5.60
N LEU A 50 -7.70 12.27 -4.30
CA LEU A 50 -8.15 11.39 -3.23
C LEU A 50 -9.24 12.06 -2.40
N LYS A 51 -10.25 11.27 -2.04
CA LYS A 51 -11.21 11.59 -0.98
C LYS A 51 -11.07 10.59 0.16
N VAL A 52 -11.25 11.03 1.39
CA VAL A 52 -11.24 10.14 2.56
C VAL A 52 -12.20 8.95 2.32
N GLY A 53 -11.69 7.73 2.53
CA GLY A 53 -12.41 6.48 2.29
C GLY A 53 -12.24 5.88 0.90
N ASP A 54 -11.60 6.59 -0.04
CA ASP A 54 -11.29 6.03 -1.36
C ASP A 54 -10.35 4.83 -1.22
N VAL A 55 -10.64 3.77 -1.99
CA VAL A 55 -9.77 2.59 -2.08
C VAL A 55 -8.76 2.84 -3.18
N ILE A 56 -7.48 2.61 -2.87
CA ILE A 56 -6.37 2.79 -3.81
C ILE A 56 -5.73 1.43 -4.04
N GLY A 57 -5.68 0.96 -5.29
CA GLY A 57 -4.83 -0.16 -5.65
C GLY A 57 -3.39 0.32 -5.78
N VAL A 58 -2.53 -0.02 -4.83
CA VAL A 58 -1.14 0.45 -4.82
C VAL A 58 -0.32 -0.35 -5.85
N ALA A 59 0.50 0.37 -6.60
CA ALA A 59 1.46 -0.20 -7.55
C ALA A 59 2.89 -0.19 -6.99
N GLY A 60 3.24 0.83 -6.21
CA GLY A 60 4.56 0.97 -5.60
C GLY A 60 4.71 2.28 -4.84
N ASN A 61 5.77 2.37 -4.03
CA ASN A 61 6.20 3.60 -3.37
C ASN A 61 7.48 4.08 -4.07
N HIS A 62 7.58 5.36 -4.38
CA HIS A 62 8.74 5.91 -5.08
C HIS A 62 9.87 6.33 -4.13
N TRP A 63 9.65 6.24 -2.82
CA TRP A 63 10.61 6.58 -1.77
C TRP A 63 10.99 8.07 -1.74
N ASP A 64 10.18 8.94 -2.37
CA ASP A 64 10.35 10.40 -2.44
C ASP A 64 9.21 11.18 -1.74
N GLY A 65 8.35 10.46 -1.01
CA GLY A 65 7.14 11.01 -0.38
C GLY A 65 5.85 10.71 -1.15
N TYR A 66 5.94 10.25 -2.40
CA TYR A 66 4.81 9.84 -3.22
C TYR A 66 4.78 8.33 -3.46
N SER A 67 3.56 7.82 -3.63
CA SER A 67 3.29 6.47 -4.10
C SER A 67 2.49 6.54 -5.39
N LYS A 68 2.54 5.47 -6.17
CA LYS A 68 1.77 5.34 -7.41
C LYS A 68 0.68 4.29 -7.23
N GLY A 69 -0.52 4.59 -7.72
CA GLY A 69 -1.64 3.66 -7.63
C GLY A 69 -2.82 4.07 -8.48
N VAL A 70 -3.90 3.30 -8.36
CA VAL A 70 -5.17 3.54 -9.02
C VAL A 70 -6.24 3.85 -7.99
N ASN A 71 -6.83 5.03 -8.02
CA ASN A 71 -8.02 5.31 -7.22
C ASN A 71 -9.21 4.53 -7.82
N ARG A 72 -9.75 3.57 -7.07
CA ARG A 72 -10.81 2.66 -7.54
C ARG A 72 -12.13 3.39 -7.80
N ARG A 73 -12.39 4.52 -7.13
CA ARG A 73 -13.62 5.31 -7.34
C ARG A 73 -13.60 6.02 -8.69
N THR A 74 -12.45 6.61 -9.06
CA THR A 74 -12.33 7.43 -10.28
C THR A 74 -11.76 6.65 -11.47
N GLY A 75 -11.07 5.53 -11.22
CA GLY A 75 -10.30 4.79 -12.21
C GLY A 75 -8.98 5.46 -12.63
N ALA A 76 -8.66 6.63 -12.06
CA ALA A 76 -7.45 7.36 -12.40
C ALA A 76 -6.20 6.68 -11.82
N MET A 77 -5.13 6.62 -12.62
CA MET A 77 -3.82 6.12 -12.21
C MET A 77 -2.83 7.28 -12.14
N GLY A 78 -2.08 7.36 -11.05
CA GLY A 78 -1.06 8.40 -10.88
C GLY A 78 -0.48 8.42 -9.48
N LEU A 79 0.16 9.53 -9.15
CA LEU A 79 0.84 9.77 -7.88
C LEU A 79 -0.10 10.28 -6.80
N TYR A 80 0.19 9.95 -5.56
CA TYR A 80 -0.44 10.53 -4.39
C TYR A 80 0.56 10.56 -3.22
N PRO A 81 0.46 11.52 -2.29
CA PRO A 81 1.33 11.55 -1.12
C PRO A 81 1.15 10.30 -0.26
N SER A 82 2.23 9.57 0.00
CA SER A 82 2.19 8.25 0.65
C SER A 82 1.53 8.28 2.03
N TYR A 83 1.72 9.37 2.80
CA TYR A 83 1.17 9.51 4.15
C TYR A 83 -0.36 9.68 4.20
N LYS A 84 -1.01 9.96 3.07
CA LYS A 84 -2.47 10.19 3.01
C LYS A 84 -3.27 8.90 2.86
N ALA A 85 -2.62 7.74 2.87
CA ALA A 85 -3.27 6.45 2.75
C ALA A 85 -2.70 5.45 3.77
N VAL A 86 -3.54 4.53 4.23
CA VAL A 86 -3.17 3.47 5.17
C VAL A 86 -3.54 2.10 4.62
N GLU A 87 -2.85 1.06 5.09
CA GLU A 87 -3.09 -0.33 4.68
C GLU A 87 -4.55 -0.75 4.86
N LYS A 88 -5.14 -1.37 3.84
CA LYS A 88 -6.49 -1.96 3.93
C LYS A 88 -6.37 -3.46 4.16
N TRP A 89 -6.32 -3.84 5.43
CA TRP A 89 -6.21 -5.24 5.84
C TRP A 89 -7.36 -6.11 5.30
N ARG A 90 -7.00 -7.19 4.60
CA ARG A 90 -7.95 -8.23 4.19
C ARG A 90 -7.94 -9.34 5.25
N ILE A 91 -9.06 -9.49 5.94
CA ILE A 91 -9.25 -10.53 6.95
C ILE A 91 -10.04 -11.68 6.31
N VAL A 92 -9.57 -12.91 6.51
CA VAL A 92 -10.19 -14.14 6.00
C VAL A 92 -10.33 -15.11 7.16
N ASP A 93 -11.51 -15.71 7.31
CA ASP A 93 -11.76 -16.70 8.35
C ASP A 93 -11.16 -18.05 7.94
N PHE A 94 -10.06 -18.43 8.58
CA PHE A 94 -9.47 -19.76 8.47
C PHE A 94 -10.09 -20.71 9.50
N PRO A 95 -10.24 -22.01 9.19
CA PRO A 95 -10.70 -22.99 10.17
C PRO A 95 -9.81 -23.00 11.42
N PRO A 96 -10.38 -23.00 12.64
CA PRO A 96 -9.59 -23.17 13.85
C PRO A 96 -9.03 -24.59 13.92
N LEU A 97 -7.87 -24.75 14.55
CA LEU A 97 -7.34 -26.05 14.92
C LEU A 97 -8.05 -26.49 16.21
N SER A 98 -9.21 -27.15 16.08
CA SER A 98 -9.98 -27.73 17.19
C SER A 98 -10.04 -29.24 17.08
#